data_AF-A0A2V9HXS0-F1
#
_entry.id   AF-A0A2V9HXS0-F1
#
_cell.length_a   1.000
_cell.length_b   1.000
_cell.length_c   1.000
_cell.angle_alpha   90.00
_cell.angle_beta   90.00
_cell.angle_gamma   90.00
#
_symmetry.space_group_name_H-M   'P 1'
#
loop_
_entity.id
_entity.type
_entity.pdbx_description
1 polymer ?
#
loop_
_entity_poly.entity_id
_entity_poly.type
_entity_poly.pdbx_seq_one_letter_code
_entity_poly.pdbx_strand_id
1 'polypeptide(L)'
;MVIADPKSESGPGVSTQEYLSAFIRAQVRNANAEVIQEPSSFVSGENSFYRADYKSVENGITVYNSMLCIESKSYWLSWNFVTPSQRDLDDAVNTLQRISFHRAVFEAIPQGGREHSTVACPDLSIREHPENQ
;
A
#
# COMPACT_ATOMS: atom_id res chain seq x y z
N MET A 1 4.10 3.00 -23.12
CA MET A 1 4.79 2.63 -21.87
C MET A 1 5.88 3.68 -21.64
N VAL A 2 5.63 4.65 -20.77
CA VAL A 2 6.61 5.68 -20.43
C VAL A 2 7.28 5.23 -19.14
N ILE A 3 8.52 4.79 -19.25
CA ILE A 3 9.40 4.55 -18.10
C ILE A 3 10.09 5.89 -17.85
N ALA A 4 9.71 6.59 -16.78
CA ALA A 4 10.42 7.79 -16.35
C ALA A 4 11.62 7.38 -15.47
N ASP A 5 12.80 7.90 -15.82
CA ASP A 5 14.08 7.70 -15.16
C ASP A 5 14.08 8.38 -13.77
N PRO A 6 14.43 7.67 -12.67
CA PRO A 6 14.47 8.25 -11.34
C PRO A 6 15.80 8.96 -11.10
N LYS A 7 16.00 10.13 -11.71
CA LYS A 7 17.06 11.05 -11.27
C LYS A 7 16.50 12.38 -10.79
N SER A 8 16.43 12.46 -9.46
CA SER A 8 16.56 13.65 -8.62
C SER A 8 15.95 14.95 -9.14
N GLU A 9 14.67 15.15 -8.88
CA GLU A 9 14.16 16.48 -8.55
C GLU A 9 13.68 16.43 -7.11
N SER A 10 14.48 16.99 -6.20
CA SER A 10 14.10 17.30 -4.82
C SER A 10 13.15 18.51 -4.82
N GLY A 11 11.95 18.33 -5.40
CA GLY A 11 10.78 19.09 -5.00
C GLY A 11 10.23 18.53 -3.68
N PRO A 12 9.39 19.26 -2.92
CA PRO A 12 8.62 18.64 -1.86
C PRO A 12 7.84 17.48 -2.50
N GLY A 13 8.21 16.24 -2.15
CA GLY A 13 7.47 15.07 -2.61
C GLY A 13 6.01 15.27 -2.26
N VAL A 14 5.13 15.02 -3.23
CA VAL A 14 3.67 15.04 -3.00
C VAL A 14 3.40 14.15 -1.81
N SER A 15 2.71 14.64 -0.78
CA SER A 15 2.43 13.83 0.40
C SER A 15 1.50 12.67 0.04
N THR A 16 1.58 11.55 0.77
CA THR A 16 0.70 10.39 0.54
C THR A 16 -0.79 10.77 0.60
N GLN A 17 -1.15 11.74 1.45
CA GLN A 17 -2.50 12.26 1.55
C GLN A 17 -2.92 13.05 0.29
N GLU A 18 -2.03 13.88 -0.27
CA GLU A 18 -2.29 14.60 -1.52
C GLU A 18 -2.42 13.63 -2.70
N TYR A 19 -1.60 12.58 -2.74
CA TYR A 19 -1.71 11.52 -3.73
C TYR A 19 -3.08 10.83 -3.67
N LEU A 20 -3.52 10.39 -2.49
CA LEU A 20 -4.83 9.75 -2.33
C LEU A 20 -5.99 10.70 -2.60
N SER A 21 -5.83 11.97 -2.25
CA SER A 21 -6.81 13.01 -2.60
C SER A 21 -6.93 13.18 -4.12
N ALA A 22 -5.82 13.18 -4.85
CA ALA A 22 -5.83 13.25 -6.30
C ALA A 22 -6.45 11.97 -6.92
N PHE A 23 -6.12 10.80 -6.37
CA PHE A 23 -6.65 9.51 -6.80
C PHE A 23 -8.19 9.46 -6.64
N ILE A 24 -8.72 9.72 -5.46
CA ILE A 24 -10.17 9.72 -5.20
C ILE A 24 -10.91 10.70 -6.12
N ARG A 25 -10.37 11.92 -6.29
CA ARG A 25 -10.96 12.90 -7.22
C ARG A 25 -10.99 12.37 -8.66
N ALA A 26 -9.98 11.62 -9.08
CA ALA A 26 -9.97 10.98 -10.39
C ALA A 26 -11.03 9.88 -10.49
N GLN A 27 -11.18 9.03 -9.47
CA GLN A 27 -12.21 7.97 -9.45
C GLN A 27 -13.62 8.54 -9.47
N VAL A 28 -13.91 9.58 -8.68
CA VAL A 28 -15.21 10.27 -8.68
C VAL A 28 -15.55 10.81 -10.06
N ARG A 29 -14.59 11.46 -10.73
CA ARG A 29 -14.80 12.03 -12.07
C ARG A 29 -14.91 10.99 -13.18
N ASN A 30 -14.08 9.94 -13.13
CA ASN A 30 -13.92 9.02 -14.25
C ASN A 30 -14.86 7.82 -14.18
N ALA A 31 -15.20 7.37 -12.98
CA ALA A 31 -16.04 6.18 -12.74
C ALA A 31 -17.44 6.53 -12.21
N ASN A 32 -17.81 7.82 -12.19
CA ASN A 32 -19.00 8.32 -11.48
C ASN A 32 -19.10 7.76 -10.06
N ALA A 33 -17.95 7.62 -9.40
CA ALA A 33 -17.88 7.05 -8.07
C ALA A 33 -18.43 8.02 -7.01
N GLU A 34 -19.01 7.47 -5.95
CA GLU A 34 -19.44 8.20 -4.76
C GLU A 34 -18.44 7.94 -3.62
N VAL A 35 -17.93 9.01 -3.01
CA VAL A 35 -17.01 8.90 -1.88
C VAL A 35 -17.77 8.38 -0.66
N ILE A 36 -17.25 7.33 -0.05
CA ILE A 36 -17.74 6.78 1.22
C ILE A 36 -16.91 7.32 2.38
N GLN A 37 -15.59 7.37 2.19
CA GLN A 37 -14.65 7.89 3.17
C GLN A 37 -13.60 8.76 2.49
N GLU A 38 -13.48 10.00 2.95
CA GLU A 38 -12.45 10.92 2.50
C GLU A 38 -11.03 10.42 2.88
N PRO A 39 -10.00 10.74 2.08
CA PRO A 39 -8.62 10.40 2.37
C PRO A 39 -8.22 10.80 3.79
N SER A 40 -7.81 9.81 4.58
CA SER A 40 -7.46 9.99 5.98
C SER A 40 -6.39 8.99 6.40
N SER A 41 -5.58 9.35 7.38
CA SER A 41 -4.58 8.46 7.97
C SER A 41 -5.16 7.70 9.17
N PHE A 42 -4.73 6.45 9.35
CA PHE A 42 -5.00 5.67 10.55
C PHE A 42 -3.78 4.82 10.92
N VAL A 43 -3.69 4.42 12.18
CA VAL A 43 -2.61 3.56 12.68
C VAL A 43 -3.12 2.14 12.80
N SER A 44 -2.34 1.19 12.30
CA SER A 44 -2.63 -0.24 12.41
C SER A 44 -1.31 -0.99 12.65
N GLY A 45 -1.21 -1.65 13.81
CA GLY A 45 0.08 -2.18 14.29
C GLY A 45 1.10 -1.05 14.49
N GLU A 46 2.30 -1.21 13.94
CA GLU A 46 3.39 -0.22 14.01
C GLU A 46 3.41 0.75 12.80
N ASN A 47 2.40 0.68 11.94
CA ASN A 47 2.39 1.36 10.66
C ASN A 47 1.31 2.45 10.60
N SER A 48 1.63 3.55 9.93
CA SER A 48 0.68 4.58 9.54
C SER A 48 0.22 4.32 8.12
N PHE A 49 -1.07 4.04 7.97
CA PHE A 49 -1.71 3.84 6.68
C PHE A 49 -2.51 5.09 6.32
N TYR A 50 -2.73 5.28 5.03
CA TYR A 50 -3.69 6.22 4.50
C TYR A 50 -4.74 5.44 3.73
N ARG A 51 -6.02 5.76 3.93
CA ARG A 51 -7.17 5.09 3.31
C ARG A 51 -8.10 6.11 2.70
N ALA A 52 -8.71 5.73 1.60
CA ALA A 52 -9.84 6.43 1.04
C ALA A 52 -10.77 5.44 0.35
N ASP A 53 -12.08 5.62 0.54
CA ASP A 53 -13.08 4.65 0.09
C ASP A 53 -14.10 5.30 -0.83
N TYR A 54 -14.54 4.53 -1.81
CA TYR A 54 -15.59 4.93 -2.72
C TYR A 54 -16.40 3.72 -3.17
N LYS A 55 -17.59 3.97 -3.70
CA LYS A 55 -18.37 2.97 -4.44
C LYS A 55 -18.59 3.45 -5.86
N SER A 56 -18.67 2.51 -6.78
CA SER A 56 -19.01 2.74 -8.18
C SER A 56 -20.02 1.70 -8.63
N VAL A 57 -20.67 1.94 -9.77
CA VAL A 57 -21.50 0.94 -10.44
C VAL A 57 -20.73 0.41 -11.64
N GLU A 58 -20.38 -0.87 -11.58
CA GLU A 58 -19.66 -1.57 -12.64
C GLU A 58 -20.58 -2.63 -13.24
N ASN A 59 -20.88 -2.53 -14.54
CA ASN A 59 -21.80 -3.45 -15.24
C ASN A 59 -23.17 -3.61 -14.55
N GLY A 60 -23.68 -2.55 -13.93
CA GLY A 60 -24.96 -2.56 -13.20
C GLY A 60 -24.88 -3.11 -11.78
N ILE A 61 -23.68 -3.46 -11.30
CA ILE A 61 -23.44 -3.96 -9.94
C ILE A 61 -22.71 -2.88 -9.15
N THR A 62 -23.23 -2.55 -7.97
CA THR A 62 -22.51 -1.67 -7.04
C THR A 62 -21.31 -2.42 -6.45
N VAL A 63 -20.13 -1.85 -6.58
CA VAL A 63 -18.90 -2.36 -5.97
C VAL A 63 -18.33 -1.33 -5.01
N TYR A 64 -17.72 -1.83 -3.95
CA TYR A 64 -17.12 -1.04 -2.88
C TYR A 64 -15.60 -1.16 -2.99
N ASN A 65 -14.92 -0.02 -2.97
CA ASN A 65 -13.49 0.08 -3.16
C ASN A 65 -12.82 0.77 -1.98
N SER A 66 -11.65 0.29 -1.58
CA SER A 66 -10.77 0.94 -0.61
C SER A 66 -9.37 1.00 -1.17
N MET A 67 -8.89 2.22 -1.41
CA MET A 67 -7.51 2.48 -1.76
C MET A 67 -6.73 2.77 -0.49
N LEU A 68 -5.70 1.96 -0.26
CA LEU A 68 -4.81 2.06 0.89
C LEU A 68 -3.39 2.33 0.43
N CYS A 69 -2.70 3.21 1.12
CA CYS A 69 -1.29 3.48 0.93
C CYS A 69 -0.53 3.45 2.25
N ILE A 70 0.70 2.94 2.21
CA ILE A 70 1.72 3.13 3.23
C ILE A 70 2.94 3.78 2.60
N GLU A 71 3.53 4.72 3.33
CA GLU A 71 4.75 5.41 2.93
C GLU A 71 5.96 4.83 3.67
N SER A 72 6.97 4.45 2.89
CA SER A 72 8.32 4.15 3.38
C SER A 72 9.29 5.21 2.87
N LYS A 73 10.49 5.27 3.45
CA LYS A 73 11.50 6.31 3.17
C LYS A 73 11.85 6.48 1.69
N SER A 74 11.66 5.45 0.86
CA SER A 74 12.06 5.46 -0.55
C SER A 74 10.99 4.93 -1.51
N TYR A 75 9.83 4.50 -1.02
CA TYR A 75 8.77 3.95 -1.86
C TYR A 75 7.42 4.03 -1.17
N TRP A 76 6.35 3.98 -1.98
CA TRP A 76 4.99 3.79 -1.51
C TRP A 76 4.51 2.40 -1.89
N LEU A 77 3.76 1.77 -1.00
CA LEU A 77 3.00 0.57 -1.31
C LEU A 77 1.52 0.90 -1.25
N SER A 78 0.77 0.43 -2.23
CA SER A 78 -0.66 0.64 -2.28
C SER A 78 -1.42 -0.64 -2.59
N TRP A 79 -2.60 -0.78 -2.01
CA TRP A 79 -3.56 -1.84 -2.28
C TRP A 79 -4.91 -1.22 -2.64
N ASN A 80 -5.62 -1.85 -3.57
CA ASN A 80 -7.01 -1.54 -3.82
C ASN A 80 -7.83 -2.79 -3.50
N PHE A 81 -8.65 -2.73 -2.46
CA PHE A 81 -9.64 -3.77 -2.18
C PHE A 81 -10.91 -3.46 -2.96
N VAL A 82 -11.50 -4.49 -3.57
CA VAL A 82 -12.77 -4.39 -4.30
C VAL A 82 -13.69 -5.48 -3.81
N THR A 83 -14.85 -5.11 -3.28
CA THR A 83 -15.78 -6.04 -2.63
C THR A 83 -17.23 -5.74 -3.05
N PRO A 84 -18.15 -6.72 -2.95
CA PRO A 84 -19.55 -6.52 -3.30
C PRO A 84 -20.35 -5.78 -2.20
N SER A 85 -19.79 -5.63 -1.00
CA SER A 85 -20.46 -4.94 0.11
C SER A 85 -19.47 -4.15 0.98
N GLN A 86 -19.97 -3.12 1.64
CA GLN A 86 -19.18 -2.32 2.58
C GLN A 86 -18.68 -3.16 3.78
N ARG A 87 -19.46 -4.13 4.25
CA ARG A 87 -19.03 -5.04 5.33
C ARG A 87 -17.79 -5.83 4.92
N ASP A 88 -17.82 -6.42 3.73
CA ASP A 88 -16.69 -7.21 3.23
C ASP A 88 -15.47 -6.30 2.98
N LEU A 89 -15.69 -5.03 2.62
CA LEU A 89 -14.62 -4.04 2.48
C LEU A 89 -13.93 -3.81 3.82
N ASP A 90 -14.72 -3.55 4.88
CA ASP A 90 -14.18 -3.30 6.20
C ASP A 90 -13.45 -4.53 6.76
N ASP A 91 -13.99 -5.73 6.54
CA ASP A 91 -13.33 -6.98 6.91
C ASP A 91 -12.00 -7.17 6.15
N ALA A 92 -11.95 -6.85 4.86
CA ALA A 92 -10.72 -6.88 4.07
C ALA A 92 -9.68 -5.88 4.61
N VAL A 93 -10.08 -4.65 4.92
CA VAL A 93 -9.18 -3.65 5.50
C VAL A 93 -8.68 -4.07 6.89
N ASN A 94 -9.51 -4.73 7.69
CA ASN A 94 -9.12 -5.22 9.01
C ASN A 94 -7.99 -6.26 8.96
N THR A 95 -7.83 -7.00 7.85
CA THR A 95 -6.70 -7.94 7.68
C THR A 95 -5.33 -7.24 7.79
N LEU A 96 -5.26 -5.93 7.49
CA LEU A 96 -4.04 -5.13 7.56
C LEU A 96 -3.48 -5.01 8.98
N GLN A 97 -4.30 -5.20 10.02
CA GLN A 97 -3.84 -5.22 11.41
C GLN A 97 -2.77 -6.28 11.69
N ARG A 98 -2.67 -7.29 10.82
CA ARG A 98 -1.69 -8.37 10.93
C ARG A 98 -0.44 -8.15 10.09
N ILE A 99 -0.37 -7.06 9.31
CA ILE A 99 0.76 -6.78 8.45
C ILE A 99 1.81 -6.00 9.24
N SER A 100 2.99 -6.61 9.38
CA SER A 100 4.18 -5.96 9.91
C SER A 100 5.21 -5.88 8.79
N PHE A 101 5.77 -4.69 8.58
CA PHE A 101 6.91 -4.52 7.69
C PHE A 101 8.17 -4.66 8.55
N HIS A 102 8.96 -5.69 8.26
CA HIS A 102 10.25 -5.82 8.93
C HIS A 102 11.12 -4.66 8.44
N ARG A 103 11.37 -3.67 9.30
CA ARG A 103 12.43 -2.69 9.05
C ARG A 103 13.72 -3.47 9.10
N ALA A 104 14.27 -3.78 7.92
CA ALA A 104 15.67 -4.16 7.84
C ALA A 104 16.46 -3.00 8.45
N VAL A 105 16.93 -3.19 9.68
CA VAL A 105 17.88 -2.28 10.30
C VAL A 105 19.14 -2.48 9.50
N PHE A 106 19.38 -1.60 8.53
CA PHE A 106 20.72 -1.43 7.99
C PHE A 106 21.52 -0.76 9.10
N GLU A 107 21.97 -1.56 10.07
CA GLU A 107 23.05 -1.14 10.94
C GLU A 107 24.21 -0.81 10.02
N ALA A 108 24.64 0.45 10.05
CA ALA A 108 25.79 0.90 9.32
C ALA A 108 26.97 0.05 9.78
N ILE A 109 27.41 -0.87 8.93
CA ILE A 109 28.69 -1.56 9.11
C ILE A 109 29.73 -0.45 9.26
N PRO A 110 30.44 -0.32 10.39
CA PRO A 110 31.48 0.67 10.52
C PRO A 110 32.48 0.43 9.39
N GLN A 111 32.73 1.47 8.61
CA GLN A 111 33.66 1.41 7.49
C GLN A 111 35.06 1.07 7.99
N GLY A 112 35.43 -0.20 7.91
CA GLY A 112 36.72 -0.69 8.36
C GLY A 112 36.88 -2.18 8.14
N GLY A 113 37.25 -2.57 6.92
CA GLY A 113 37.71 -3.93 6.62
C GLY A 113 37.15 -4.47 5.32
N ARG A 114 37.97 -4.46 4.26
CA ARG A 114 37.72 -5.23 3.04
C ARG A 114 37.72 -6.72 3.40
N GLU A 115 36.57 -7.37 3.42
CA GLU A 115 36.45 -8.78 3.05
C GLU A 115 35.12 -9.01 2.33
N HIS A 116 35.18 -9.81 1.26
CA HIS A 116 34.06 -10.19 0.41
C HIS A 116 32.96 -10.85 1.26
N SER A 117 31.87 -10.13 1.50
CA SER A 117 30.69 -10.69 2.13
C SER A 117 29.62 -10.93 1.05
N THR A 118 29.47 -12.19 0.67
CA THR A 118 28.40 -12.67 -0.20
C THR A 118 27.07 -12.37 0.49
N VAL A 119 26.29 -11.45 -0.09
CA VAL A 119 24.93 -11.18 0.35
C VAL A 119 24.12 -12.46 0.13
N ALA A 120 23.81 -13.17 1.21
CA ALA A 120 22.80 -14.21 1.19
C ALA A 120 21.44 -13.52 1.08
N CYS A 121 20.82 -13.59 -0.09
CA CYS A 121 19.39 -13.30 -0.24
C CYS A 121 18.63 -14.19 0.75
N PRO A 122 17.79 -13.64 1.64
CA PRO A 122 16.89 -14.48 2.42
C PRO A 122 15.92 -15.16 1.44
N ASP A 123 15.97 -16.48 1.44
CA ASP A 123 15.07 -17.34 0.67
C ASP A 123 13.61 -17.00 1.03
N LEU A 124 12.85 -16.54 0.04
CA LEU A 124 11.40 -16.38 0.13
C LEU A 124 10.76 -17.77 0.02
N SER A 125 10.98 -18.63 1.01
CA SER A 125 10.28 -19.91 1.08
C SER A 125 8.87 -19.67 1.60
N ILE A 126 7.89 -19.63 0.70
CA ILE A 126 6.48 -19.80 1.05
C ILE A 126 6.34 -21.24 1.55
N ARG A 127 6.18 -21.43 2.87
CA ARG A 127 5.81 -22.73 3.43
C ARG A 127 4.32 -22.94 3.18
N GLU A 128 3.98 -23.74 2.18
CA GLU A 128 2.64 -24.32 2.10
C GLU A 128 2.49 -25.33 3.24
N HIS A 129 1.46 -25.13 4.07
CA HIS A 129 1.05 -26.13 5.04
C HIS A 129 0.24 -27.21 4.30
N PRO A 130 0.55 -28.50 4.45
CA PRO A 130 -0.28 -29.55 3.90
C PRO A 130 -1.61 -29.60 4.66
N GLU A 131 -2.71 -29.67 3.89
CA GLU A 131 -4.05 -29.98 4.38
C GLU A 131 -4.01 -31.36 5.06
N ASN A 132 -4.36 -31.41 6.35
CA ASN A 132 -4.56 -32.67 7.05
C ASN A 132 -5.96 -33.20 6.76
N GLN A 133 -5.99 -34.42 6.20
CA GLN A 133 -7.13 -35.35 6.16
C GLN A 133 -7.64 -35.70 7.56
#